data_AF-A0A0W7VT40-F1
#
_entry.id   AF-A0A0W7VT40-F1
#
_cell.length_a   1.000
_cell.length_b   1.000
_cell.length_c   1.000
_cell.angle_alpha   90.00
_cell.angle_beta   90.00
_cell.angle_gamma   90.00
#
_symmetry.space_group_name_H-M   'P 1'
#
loop_
_entity.id
_entity.type
_entity.pdbx_description
1 polymer ?
#
loop_
_entity_poly.entity_id
_entity_poly.type
_entity_poly.pdbx_seq_one_letter_code
_entity_poly.pdbx_strand_id
1 'polypeptide(L)'
;MRFATSVATLIASAALSTAASVSFWTLDNTQRTIYFTSNPGSSNIDSVTTAPGKNTTVTFPDTWQGNWYAVKDGSSNIPGMLGEVNFGSWKGLTYFDVSAIVDPNDKDNVKQIFPAASHEPMSGCEAFPCNDAYYLPDDIQTKATMESDLVCTLGSGSTGYSFTEAQ
;
A
#
# COMPACT_ATOMS: atom_id res chain seq x y z
N MET A 1 -56.82 15.18 -28.37
CA MET A 1 -55.43 14.72 -28.61
C MET A 1 -54.72 14.69 -27.26
N ARG A 2 -54.32 13.50 -26.78
CA ARG A 2 -53.60 13.33 -25.51
C ARG A 2 -52.10 13.30 -25.83
N PHE A 3 -51.33 14.28 -25.36
CA PHE A 3 -49.88 14.24 -25.43
C PHE A 3 -49.36 13.47 -24.21
N ALA A 4 -48.78 12.30 -24.45
CA ALA A 4 -48.09 11.53 -23.42
C ALA A 4 -46.71 12.16 -23.17
N THR A 5 -46.50 12.67 -21.96
CA THR A 5 -45.19 13.14 -21.49
C THR A 5 -44.43 11.94 -20.93
N SER A 6 -43.47 11.42 -21.68
CA SER A 6 -42.57 10.37 -21.18
C SER A 6 -41.43 11.02 -20.41
N VAL A 7 -41.42 10.84 -19.08
CA VAL A 7 -40.27 11.18 -18.23
C VAL A 7 -39.32 9.98 -18.24
N ALA A 8 -38.17 10.12 -18.89
CA ALA A 8 -37.09 9.13 -18.81
C ALA A 8 -36.36 9.30 -17.47
N THR A 9 -36.60 8.39 -16.53
CA THR A 9 -35.82 8.29 -15.29
C THR A 9 -34.47 7.63 -15.57
N LEU A 10 -33.38 8.40 -15.48
CA LEU A 10 -32.02 7.89 -15.45
C LEU A 10 -31.76 7.26 -14.08
N ILE A 11 -31.71 5.93 -14.01
CA ILE A 11 -31.23 5.23 -12.82
C ILE A 11 -29.71 5.37 -12.84
N ALA A 12 -29.17 6.26 -12.00
CA ALA A 12 -27.74 6.31 -11.75
C ALA A 12 -27.35 5.03 -11.00
N SER A 13 -26.71 4.09 -11.68
CA SER A 13 -26.06 2.95 -11.05
C SER A 13 -24.92 3.49 -10.19
N ALA A 14 -25.09 3.52 -8.87
CA ALA A 14 -23.98 3.68 -7.96
C ALA A 14 -23.11 2.43 -8.10
N ALA A 15 -21.96 2.55 -8.77
CA ALA A 15 -20.93 1.54 -8.64
C ALA A 15 -20.60 1.44 -7.14
N LEU A 16 -20.72 0.25 -6.57
CA LEU A 16 -20.16 -0.04 -5.26
C LEU A 16 -18.63 0.12 -5.42
N SER A 17 -18.09 1.29 -5.10
CA SER A 17 -16.65 1.46 -4.99
C SER A 17 -16.20 0.59 -3.80
N THR A 18 -15.60 -0.56 -4.07
CA THR A 18 -15.00 -1.39 -3.03
C THR A 18 -13.69 -0.72 -2.65
N ALA A 19 -13.67 0.06 -1.57
CA ALA A 19 -12.45 0.73 -1.12
C ALA A 19 -11.30 -0.27 -0.97
N ALA A 20 -10.11 0.10 -1.45
CA ALA A 20 -8.88 -0.63 -1.18
C ALA A 20 -8.40 -0.31 0.24
N SER A 21 -7.54 -1.15 0.81
CA SER A 21 -6.98 -0.89 2.13
C SER A 21 -5.53 -1.35 2.28
N VAL A 22 -4.81 -0.68 3.17
CA VAL A 22 -3.51 -1.14 3.67
C VAL A 22 -3.58 -1.20 5.19
N SER A 23 -3.37 -2.38 5.76
CA SER A 23 -3.18 -2.58 7.19
C SER A 23 -1.69 -2.43 7.53
N PHE A 24 -1.34 -1.33 8.19
CA PHE A 24 0.01 -1.07 8.67
C PHE A 24 0.25 -1.79 9.99
N TRP A 25 0.96 -2.93 9.91
CA TRP A 25 1.30 -3.76 11.07
C TRP A 25 2.64 -3.31 11.66
N THR A 26 2.57 -2.60 12.78
CA THR A 26 3.78 -2.23 13.52
C THR A 26 4.28 -3.43 14.31
N LEU A 27 5.45 -3.97 13.94
CA LEU A 27 6.03 -5.19 14.52
C LEU A 27 6.97 -4.91 15.70
N ASP A 28 7.39 -3.65 15.86
CA ASP A 28 8.20 -3.21 16.99
C ASP A 28 7.42 -2.30 17.96
N ASN A 29 8.15 -1.76 18.93
CA ASN A 29 7.60 -0.88 19.96
C ASN A 29 7.68 0.62 19.59
N THR A 30 7.81 0.96 18.31
CA THR A 30 8.06 2.33 17.87
C THR A 30 6.81 2.94 17.21
N GLN A 31 6.36 4.07 17.74
CA GLN A 31 5.33 4.90 17.09
C GLN A 31 5.89 5.53 15.82
N ARG A 32 5.09 5.53 14.74
CA ARG A 32 5.45 6.17 13.47
C ARG A 32 4.31 7.01 12.93
N THR A 33 4.64 8.01 12.13
CA THR A 33 3.69 8.67 11.23
C THR A 33 3.95 8.24 9.81
N ILE A 34 2.90 7.80 9.13
CA ILE A 34 2.90 7.41 7.73
C ILE A 34 2.49 8.63 6.91
N TYR A 35 3.29 8.97 5.92
CA TYR A 35 3.03 10.06 4.98
C TYR A 35 2.76 9.48 3.60
N PHE A 36 1.76 10.00 2.92
CA PHE A 36 1.32 9.54 1.61
C PHE A 36 1.66 10.57 0.53
N THR A 37 2.15 10.09 -0.61
CA THR A 37 2.36 10.89 -1.82
C THR A 37 1.49 10.31 -2.93
N SER A 38 0.46 11.06 -3.34
CA SER A 38 -0.43 10.66 -4.42
C SER A 38 0.17 10.95 -5.80
N ASN A 39 0.02 10.04 -6.75
CA ASN A 39 0.32 10.33 -8.15
C ASN A 39 -0.69 11.34 -8.74
N PRO A 40 -0.33 12.03 -9.85
CA PRO A 40 -1.26 12.92 -10.53
C PRO A 40 -2.58 12.22 -10.89
N GLY A 41 -3.70 12.78 -10.43
CA GLY A 41 -5.04 12.22 -10.66
C GLY A 41 -5.60 11.39 -9.51
N SER A 42 -4.76 10.91 -8.59
CA SER A 42 -5.18 10.26 -7.34
C SER A 42 -5.59 11.30 -6.29
N SER A 43 -6.47 10.92 -5.37
CA SER A 43 -6.83 11.77 -4.22
C SER A 43 -5.68 11.87 -3.22
N ASN A 44 -5.55 13.01 -2.54
CA ASN A 44 -4.68 13.12 -1.37
C ASN A 44 -5.22 12.25 -0.23
N ILE A 45 -4.32 11.63 0.52
CA ILE A 45 -4.62 10.86 1.74
C ILE A 45 -3.88 11.54 2.88
N ASP A 46 -4.57 11.83 3.98
CA ASP A 46 -3.97 12.46 5.15
C ASP A 46 -2.96 11.51 5.81
N SER A 47 -1.90 12.07 6.41
CA SER A 47 -0.94 11.27 7.17
C SER A 47 -1.60 10.61 8.37
N VAL A 48 -1.16 9.39 8.72
CA VAL A 48 -1.72 8.60 9.82
C VAL A 48 -0.62 8.18 10.79
N THR A 49 -0.88 8.33 12.09
CA THR A 49 0.02 7.87 13.14
C THR A 49 -0.35 6.45 13.57
N THR A 50 0.63 5.55 13.60
CA THR A 50 0.47 4.18 14.11
C THR A 50 0.85 4.09 15.59
N ALA A 51 0.24 3.15 16.30
CA ALA A 51 0.63 2.83 17.66
C ALA A 51 1.61 1.63 17.69
N PRO A 52 2.54 1.58 18.66
CA PRO A 52 3.43 0.44 18.89
C PRO A 52 2.67 -0.90 18.95
N GLY A 53 3.18 -1.92 18.25
CA GLY A 53 2.61 -3.28 18.29
C GLY A 53 1.16 -3.41 17.79
N LYS A 54 0.61 -2.41 17.07
CA LYS A 54 -0.77 -2.41 16.59
C LYS A 54 -0.87 -2.31 15.08
N ASN A 55 -1.98 -2.83 14.57
CA ASN A 55 -2.40 -2.63 13.18
C ASN A 55 -3.18 -1.32 13.07
N THR A 56 -2.81 -0.52 12.08
CA THR A 56 -3.54 0.69 11.70
C THR A 56 -3.98 0.54 10.25
N THR A 57 -5.28 0.44 10.00
CA THR A 57 -5.79 0.29 8.63
C THR A 57 -6.15 1.65 8.04
N VAL A 58 -5.66 1.90 6.83
CA VAL A 58 -6.03 3.07 6.03
C VAL A 58 -6.81 2.59 4.81
N THR A 59 -7.90 3.28 4.50
CA THR A 59 -8.71 3.02 3.31
C THR A 59 -8.32 3.98 2.19
N PHE A 60 -8.36 3.47 0.96
CA PHE A 60 -7.99 4.18 -0.25
C PHE A 60 -9.14 4.07 -1.26
N PRO A 61 -9.26 5.03 -2.20
CA PRO A 61 -9.98 4.77 -3.44
C PRO A 61 -9.44 3.49 -4.10
N ASP A 62 -10.32 2.73 -4.71
CA ASP A 62 -10.03 1.46 -5.39
C ASP A 62 -9.13 1.58 -6.63
N THR A 63 -8.87 2.82 -7.04
CA THR A 63 -8.03 3.22 -8.18
C THR A 63 -6.89 4.13 -7.75
N TRP A 64 -6.60 4.21 -6.44
CA TRP A 64 -5.55 5.06 -5.93
C TRP A 64 -4.16 4.55 -6.33
N GLN A 65 -3.35 5.47 -6.82
CA GLN A 65 -1.96 5.26 -7.16
C GLN A 65 -1.07 6.25 -6.41
N GLY A 66 0.01 5.75 -5.82
CA GLY A 66 0.99 6.57 -5.12
C GLY A 66 1.92 5.72 -4.26
N ASN A 67 2.59 6.37 -3.32
CA ASN A 67 3.46 5.72 -2.36
C ASN A 67 3.28 6.28 -0.95
N TRP A 68 3.90 5.61 0.00
CA TRP A 68 4.04 6.06 1.37
C TRP A 68 5.42 5.77 1.93
N TYR A 69 5.77 6.51 2.97
CA TYR A 69 6.90 6.22 3.84
C TYR A 69 6.48 6.45 5.29
N ALA A 70 7.20 5.85 6.23
CA ALA A 70 6.94 6.03 7.65
C ALA A 70 8.13 6.70 8.34
N VAL A 71 7.85 7.52 9.35
CA VAL A 71 8.86 8.25 10.12
C VAL A 71 8.63 7.97 11.60
N LYS A 72 9.68 7.54 12.30
CA LYS A 72 9.67 7.34 13.75
C LYS A 72 9.35 8.65 14.46
N ASP A 73 8.57 8.59 15.53
CA ASP A 73 8.29 9.78 16.34
C ASP A 73 9.58 10.48 16.79
N GLY A 74 9.57 11.82 16.76
CA GLY A 74 10.74 12.65 17.04
C GLY A 74 11.86 12.66 15.99
N SER A 75 11.75 11.91 14.88
CA SER A 75 12.71 11.96 13.78
C SER A 75 12.35 13.02 12.73
N SER A 76 13.34 13.47 11.95
CA SER A 76 13.09 14.36 10.81
C SER A 76 12.17 13.70 9.78
N ASN A 77 11.22 14.47 9.22
CA ASN A 77 10.35 14.00 8.15
C ASN A 77 11.12 13.94 6.82
N ILE A 78 11.81 12.83 6.60
CA ILE A 78 12.58 12.54 5.40
C ILE A 78 12.12 11.18 4.86
N PRO A 79 11.76 11.06 3.57
CA PRO A 79 11.42 9.78 2.96
C PRO A 79 12.58 8.78 3.02
N GLY A 80 12.25 7.53 3.35
CA GLY A 80 13.18 6.40 3.40
C GLY A 80 12.79 5.30 2.42
N MET A 81 12.68 4.07 2.91
CA MET A 81 12.06 2.98 2.14
C MET A 81 10.59 3.31 1.87
N LEU A 82 10.17 3.14 0.63
CA LEU A 82 8.80 3.39 0.21
C LEU A 82 7.99 2.10 0.18
N GLY A 83 6.71 2.22 0.47
CA GLY A 83 5.72 1.29 -0.07
C GLY A 83 4.99 1.96 -1.22
N GLU A 84 4.94 1.29 -2.37
CA GLU A 84 4.32 1.80 -3.59
C GLU A 84 3.12 0.93 -3.97
N VAL A 85 2.06 1.54 -4.50
CA VAL A 85 0.86 0.81 -4.95
C VAL A 85 0.18 1.46 -6.14
N ASN A 86 -0.47 0.62 -6.93
CA ASN A 86 -1.43 0.99 -7.96
C ASN A 86 -2.64 0.05 -7.84
N PHE A 87 -3.68 0.51 -7.13
CA PHE A 87 -4.91 -0.26 -6.93
C PHE A 87 -5.79 -0.26 -8.19
N GLY A 88 -6.53 -1.35 -8.40
CA GLY A 88 -7.58 -1.43 -9.43
C GLY A 88 -7.09 -1.10 -10.85
N SER A 89 -5.84 -1.44 -11.14
CA SER A 89 -5.16 -1.15 -12.40
C SER A 89 -5.65 -2.07 -13.53
N TRP A 90 -4.82 -2.35 -14.53
CA TRP A 90 -5.21 -3.18 -15.66
C TRP A 90 -5.82 -4.52 -15.23
N LYS A 91 -7.06 -4.78 -15.70
CA LYS A 91 -7.88 -5.95 -15.34
C LYS A 91 -8.22 -6.07 -13.84
N GLY A 92 -8.17 -4.97 -13.09
CA GLY A 92 -8.48 -4.94 -11.66
C GLY A 92 -7.33 -5.44 -10.78
N LEU A 93 -6.11 -5.56 -11.32
CA LEU A 93 -4.94 -5.93 -10.54
C LEU A 93 -4.49 -4.80 -9.63
N THR A 94 -4.04 -5.16 -8.43
CA THR A 94 -3.24 -4.31 -7.56
C THR A 94 -1.77 -4.62 -7.78
N TYR A 95 -1.00 -3.61 -8.16
CA TYR A 95 0.47 -3.69 -8.24
C TYR A 95 1.07 -3.03 -7.02
N PHE A 96 2.14 -3.61 -6.46
CA PHE A 96 2.78 -3.08 -5.26
C PHE A 96 4.25 -3.51 -5.16
N ASP A 97 5.03 -2.71 -4.45
CA ASP A 97 6.40 -3.04 -4.08
C ASP A 97 6.88 -2.25 -2.86
N VAL A 98 7.89 -2.80 -2.19
CA VAL A 98 8.75 -2.09 -1.24
C VAL A 98 9.97 -1.60 -2.00
N SER A 99 10.16 -0.29 -2.04
CA SER A 99 11.12 0.37 -2.91
C SER A 99 12.24 1.06 -2.13
N ALA A 100 13.47 0.70 -2.49
CA ALA A 100 14.72 1.16 -1.89
C ALA A 100 15.39 2.29 -2.70
N ILE A 101 14.73 2.77 -3.75
CA ILE A 101 15.29 3.78 -4.66
C ILE A 101 15.59 5.11 -3.96
N VAL A 102 14.76 5.50 -2.99
CA VAL A 102 14.91 6.81 -2.33
C VAL A 102 16.03 6.79 -1.29
N ASP A 103 15.94 5.90 -0.30
CA ASP A 103 17.03 5.66 0.65
C ASP A 103 17.06 4.19 1.10
N PRO A 104 17.99 3.37 0.57
CA PRO A 104 18.12 1.96 0.96
C PRO A 104 18.68 1.77 2.39
N ASN A 105 19.07 2.85 3.08
CA ASN A 105 19.58 2.79 4.45
C ASN A 105 18.45 2.85 5.50
N ASP A 106 17.22 3.16 5.11
CA ASP A 106 16.08 3.06 6.01
C ASP A 106 15.66 1.61 6.20
N LYS A 107 16.28 0.95 7.17
CA LYS A 107 16.01 -0.46 7.46
C LYS A 107 14.94 -0.69 8.52
N ASP A 108 14.35 0.38 9.03
CA ASP A 108 13.56 0.38 10.25
C ASP A 108 12.11 0.81 10.05
N ASN A 109 11.73 1.35 8.89
CA ASN A 109 10.36 1.81 8.65
C ASN A 109 9.58 0.80 7.80
N VAL A 110 9.34 1.06 6.51
CA VAL A 110 8.61 0.12 5.64
C VAL A 110 9.45 -1.13 5.42
N LYS A 111 8.87 -2.32 5.67
CA LYS A 111 9.58 -3.60 5.63
C LYS A 111 9.07 -4.53 4.55
N GLN A 112 7.79 -4.89 4.59
CA GLN A 112 7.17 -5.82 3.66
C GLN A 112 5.79 -5.34 3.23
N ILE A 113 5.37 -5.69 2.03
CA ILE A 113 4.00 -5.55 1.54
C ILE A 113 3.55 -6.88 0.96
N PHE A 114 2.33 -7.32 1.30
CA PHE A 114 1.73 -8.56 0.78
C PHE A 114 0.19 -8.50 0.86
N PRO A 115 -0.53 -9.32 0.07
CA PRO A 115 -1.99 -9.38 0.12
C PRO A 115 -2.51 -9.89 1.46
N ALA A 116 -3.58 -9.30 1.97
CA ALA A 116 -4.07 -9.55 3.32
C ALA A 116 -4.68 -10.95 3.51
N ALA A 117 -5.25 -11.56 2.48
CA ALA A 117 -5.89 -12.88 2.56
C ALA A 117 -4.96 -14.01 2.13
N SER A 118 -4.28 -13.86 0.99
CA SER A 118 -3.39 -14.93 0.47
C SER A 118 -1.98 -14.90 1.06
N HIS A 119 -1.53 -13.74 1.55
CA HIS A 119 -0.16 -13.48 1.99
C HIS A 119 0.92 -13.63 0.90
N GLU A 120 0.57 -13.87 -0.36
CA GLU A 120 1.54 -13.95 -1.45
C GLU A 120 0.99 -13.31 -2.73
N PRO A 121 1.85 -12.70 -3.56
CA PRO A 121 3.30 -12.53 -3.40
C PRO A 121 3.68 -11.50 -2.32
N MET A 122 4.93 -11.53 -1.85
CA MET A 122 5.47 -10.55 -0.88
C MET A 122 6.59 -9.72 -1.52
N SER A 123 6.61 -8.42 -1.25
CA SER A 123 7.71 -7.51 -1.59
C SER A 123 8.35 -6.96 -0.34
N GLY A 124 9.67 -6.77 -0.35
CA GLY A 124 10.47 -6.38 0.80
C GLY A 124 10.98 -7.57 1.62
N CYS A 125 11.32 -7.35 2.89
CA CYS A 125 11.81 -8.40 3.78
C CYS A 125 11.90 -7.92 5.24
N GLU A 126 12.05 -8.88 6.16
CA GLU A 126 12.31 -8.58 7.57
C GLU A 126 13.70 -7.94 7.77
N ALA A 127 14.72 -8.37 7.01
CA ALA A 127 16.09 -7.89 7.12
C ALA A 127 16.65 -7.42 5.76
N PHE A 128 17.01 -6.13 5.68
CA PHE A 128 17.58 -5.52 4.47
C PHE A 128 19.12 -5.51 4.49
N PRO A 129 19.79 -5.65 3.32
CA PRO A 129 19.19 -5.77 1.99
C PRO A 129 18.68 -7.19 1.70
N CYS A 130 17.77 -7.30 0.73
CA CYS A 130 17.21 -8.55 0.24
C CYS A 130 16.82 -8.39 -1.24
N ASN A 131 16.57 -9.49 -1.94
CA ASN A 131 16.28 -9.46 -3.39
C ASN A 131 14.82 -9.15 -3.72
N ASP A 132 13.93 -9.07 -2.72
CA ASP A 132 12.49 -8.85 -2.92
C ASP A 132 12.05 -7.38 -2.81
N ALA A 133 12.99 -6.45 -2.62
CA ALA A 133 12.75 -5.01 -2.69
C ALA A 133 13.25 -4.43 -4.02
N TYR A 134 12.60 -3.38 -4.49
CA TYR A 134 12.92 -2.71 -5.75
C TYR A 134 14.08 -1.72 -5.55
N TYR A 135 15.27 -1.99 -6.12
CA TYR A 135 16.46 -1.15 -5.93
C TYR A 135 16.83 -0.30 -7.14
N LEU A 136 16.45 -0.71 -8.34
CA LEU A 136 16.83 -0.07 -9.59
C LEU A 136 15.60 0.17 -10.46
N PRO A 137 15.59 1.24 -11.27
CA PRO A 137 14.63 1.36 -12.36
C PRO A 137 14.65 0.11 -13.24
N ASP A 138 13.46 -0.40 -13.60
CA ASP A 138 13.21 -1.60 -14.41
C ASP A 138 13.51 -2.95 -13.70
N ASP A 139 13.60 -2.97 -12.37
CA ASP A 139 13.68 -4.21 -11.58
C ASP A 139 12.33 -4.96 -11.59
N ILE A 140 12.35 -6.30 -11.62
CA ILE A 140 11.14 -7.13 -11.77
C ILE A 140 10.36 -7.30 -10.45
N GLN A 141 10.69 -6.52 -9.42
CA GLN A 141 10.15 -6.70 -8.06
C GLN A 141 8.76 -6.12 -7.83
N THR A 142 8.18 -5.38 -8.78
CA THR A 142 6.76 -5.02 -8.70
C THR A 142 5.91 -6.30 -8.73
N LYS A 143 5.24 -6.56 -7.61
CA LYS A 143 4.37 -7.73 -7.46
C LYS A 143 2.94 -7.35 -7.86
N ALA A 144 2.11 -8.36 -8.12
CA ALA A 144 0.72 -8.17 -8.51
C ALA A 144 -0.20 -9.16 -7.82
N THR A 145 -1.41 -8.70 -7.46
CA THR A 145 -2.48 -9.52 -6.90
C THR A 145 -3.86 -9.05 -7.40
N MET A 146 -4.88 -9.89 -7.26
CA MET A 146 -6.28 -9.51 -7.46
C MET A 146 -6.90 -8.89 -6.19
N GLU A 147 -6.22 -8.97 -5.05
CA GLU A 147 -6.70 -8.42 -3.78
C GLU A 147 -6.51 -6.90 -3.74
N SER A 148 -7.47 -6.20 -3.14
CA SER A 148 -7.41 -4.75 -2.86
C SER A 148 -7.06 -4.43 -1.41
N ASP A 149 -6.91 -5.46 -0.58
CA ASP A 149 -6.50 -5.36 0.81
C ASP A 149 -5.07 -5.87 0.95
N LEU A 150 -4.17 -4.99 1.38
CA LEU A 150 -2.76 -5.30 1.59
C LEU A 150 -2.40 -5.17 3.07
N VAL A 151 -1.32 -5.83 3.47
CA VAL A 151 -0.64 -5.60 4.73
C VAL A 151 0.71 -4.97 4.42
N CYS A 152 1.06 -3.91 5.13
CA CYS A 152 2.39 -3.32 5.14
C CYS A 152 3.00 -3.48 6.53
N THR A 153 4.15 -4.14 6.68
CA THR A 153 4.83 -4.23 7.97
C THR A 153 5.73 -3.03 8.20
N LEU A 154 5.77 -2.58 9.45
CA LEU A 154 6.59 -1.47 9.91
C LEU A 154 7.49 -1.90 11.08
N GLY A 155 8.76 -1.51 11.03
CA GLY A 155 9.70 -1.84 12.11
C GLY A 155 10.21 -3.27 12.08
N SER A 156 11.32 -3.49 12.79
CA SER A 156 11.94 -4.80 12.90
C SER A 156 11.03 -5.80 13.61
N GLY A 157 10.88 -6.99 13.04
CA GLY A 157 10.11 -8.09 13.61
C GLY A 157 9.73 -9.10 12.55
N SER A 158 8.92 -10.08 12.94
CA SER A 158 8.41 -11.11 12.03
C SER A 158 6.89 -11.19 12.10
N THR A 159 6.27 -11.43 10.95
CA THR A 159 4.83 -11.72 10.84
C THR A 159 4.51 -13.17 11.24
N GLY A 160 5.52 -14.04 11.31
CA GLY A 160 5.35 -15.48 11.48
C GLY A 160 4.89 -16.20 10.20
N TYR A 161 4.74 -15.48 9.08
CA TYR A 161 4.47 -16.09 7.77
C TYR A 161 5.77 -16.51 7.08
N SER A 162 5.71 -17.63 6.37
CA SER A 162 6.76 -18.03 5.44
C SER A 162 6.33 -17.64 4.03
N PHE A 163 7.15 -16.83 3.36
CA PHE A 163 6.93 -16.43 1.98
C PHE A 163 7.86 -17.22 1.07
N THR A 164 7.37 -17.58 -0.10
CA THR A 164 8.21 -18.13 -1.16
C THR A 164 9.15 -17.02 -1.64
N GLU A 165 10.48 -17.21 -1.50
CA GLU A 165 11.45 -16.25 -2.05
C GLU A 165 11.21 -16.12 -3.57
N ALA A 166 11.18 -14.89 -4.07
CA ALA A 166 11.11 -14.69 -5.52
C ALA A 166 12.40 -15.24 -6.17
N GLN A 167 12.22 -15.99 -7.26
CA GLN A 167 13.31 -16.53 -8.09
C GLN A 167 14.01 -15.43 -8.88
#